data_AF-R9IS13-F1
#
_entry.id   AF-R9IS13-F1
#
_cell.length_a   1.000
_cell.length_b   1.000
_cell.length_c   1.000
_cell.angle_alpha   90.00
_cell.angle_beta   90.00
_cell.angle_gamma   90.00
#
_symmetry.space_group_name_H-M   'P 1'
#
loop_
_entity.id
_entity.type
_entity.pdbx_description
1 polymer ?
#
loop_
_entity_poly.entity_id
_entity_poly.type
_entity_poly.pdbx_seq_one_letter_code
_entity_poly.pdbx_strand_id
1 'polypeptide(L)' 'MVIEMNIVFFSTNDVFAGEDRLKDKQINCKIVPTPVTDKAYCGVCIETDNEDAIEALEDMEFNVIRKGA' A
#
# COMPACT_ATOMS: atom_id res chain seq x y z
N MET A 1 -14.73 7.39 11.77
CA MET A 1 -14.52 7.23 10.32
C MET A 1 -13.11 6.72 10.15
N VAL A 2 -12.94 5.47 9.75
CA VAL A 2 -11.62 4.91 9.44
C VAL A 2 -11.58 4.85 7.92
N ILE A 3 -10.62 5.54 7.31
CA ILE A 3 -10.47 5.59 5.85
C ILE A 3 -9.37 4.57 5.54
N GLU A 4 -9.75 3.38 5.09
CA GLU A 4 -8.77 2.33 4.77
C GLU A 4 -8.28 2.52 3.32
N MET A 5 -6.97 2.69 3.18
CA MET A 5 -6.29 2.90 1.90
C MET A 5 -5.51 1.66 1.51
N ASN A 6 -5.66 1.21 0.27
CA ASN A 6 -4.96 0.06 -0.26
C ASN A 6 -3.95 0.51 -1.32
N ILE A 7 -2.68 0.35 -1.03
CA ILE A 7 -1.57 0.69 -1.88
C ILE A 7 -1.18 -0.54 -2.69
N VAL A 8 -1.60 -0.59 -3.96
CA VAL A 8 -1.30 -1.67 -4.90
C VAL A 8 0.02 -1.38 -5.63
N PHE A 9 0.90 -2.37 -5.65
CA PHE A 9 2.18 -2.32 -6.34
C PHE A 9 2.25 -3.37 -7.44
N PHE A 10 3.05 -3.08 -8.47
CA PHE A 10 3.28 -3.99 -9.60
C PHE A 10 4.23 -5.14 -9.24
N SER A 11 5.15 -4.93 -8.29
CA SER A 11 6.15 -5.92 -7.87
C SER A 11 6.13 -6.15 -6.36
N THR A 12 6.36 -7.39 -5.91
CA THR A 12 6.47 -7.71 -4.47
C THR A 12 7.60 -6.93 -3.81
N ASN A 13 8.68 -6.69 -4.56
CA ASN A 13 9.86 -5.99 -4.06
C ASN A 13 9.50 -4.59 -3.56
N ASP A 14 8.69 -3.86 -4.35
CA ASP A 14 8.20 -2.53 -3.98
C ASP A 14 7.22 -2.57 -2.81
N VAL A 15 6.37 -3.61 -2.70
CA VAL A 15 5.50 -3.81 -1.52
C VAL A 15 6.33 -3.93 -0.25
N PHE A 16 7.37 -4.77 -0.26
CA PHE A 16 8.23 -4.96 0.90
C PHE A 16 9.07 -3.73 1.22
N ALA A 17 9.63 -3.07 0.20
CA ALA A 17 10.38 -1.83 0.38
C ALA A 17 9.50 -0.69 0.91
N GLY A 18 8.24 -0.64 0.46
CA GLY A 18 7.27 0.31 0.95
C GLY A 18 6.87 0.04 2.40
N GLU A 19 6.57 -1.22 2.75
CA GLU A 19 6.26 -1.61 4.12
C GLU A 19 7.42 -1.26 5.08
N ASP A 20 8.66 -1.52 4.67
CA ASP A 20 9.85 -1.26 5.48
C ASP A 20 9.99 0.24 5.80
N ARG A 21 9.83 1.11 4.79
CA ARG A 21 9.80 2.57 4.97
C ARG A 21 8.68 3.04 5.89
N LEU A 22 7.49 2.45 5.75
CA LEU A 22 6.33 2.78 6.59
C LEU A 22 6.57 2.37 8.04
N LYS A 23 7.11 1.17 8.26
CA LYS A 23 7.51 0.69 9.59
C LYS A 23 8.60 1.55 10.23
N ASP A 24 9.58 2.00 9.44
CA ASP A 24 10.63 2.92 9.90
C ASP A 24 10.04 4.24 10.40
N LYS A 25 9.00 4.73 9.72
CA LYS A 25 8.21 5.91 10.15
C LYS A 25 7.16 5.62 11.24
N GLN A 26 7.14 4.41 11.81
CA GLN A 26 6.13 3.95 12.77
C GLN A 26 4.69 4.05 12.25
N ILE A 27 4.49 3.98 10.94
CA ILE A 27 3.19 3.98 10.30
C ILE A 27 2.64 2.56 10.29
N ASN A 28 1.38 2.42 10.72
CA ASN A 28 0.72 1.12 10.77
C ASN A 28 0.25 0.73 9.36
N CYS A 29 0.83 -0.33 8.83
CA CYS A 29 0.55 -0.84 7.49
C CYS A 29 0.51 -2.38 7.50
N LYS A 30 -0.31 -2.97 6.63
CA LYS A 30 -0.52 -4.43 6.54
C LYS A 30 -0.50 -4.87 5.09
N ILE A 31 0.31 -5.87 4.77
CA ILE A 31 0.25 -6.50 3.45
C ILE A 31 -0.98 -7.42 3.41
N VAL A 32 -1.90 -7.13 2.49
CA VAL A 32 -3.08 -7.94 2.21
C VAL A 32 -3.05 -8.39 0.75
N PRO A 33 -3.60 -9.56 0.40
CA PRO A 33 -3.73 -9.97 -0.99
C PRO A 33 -4.69 -9.00 -1.70
N THR A 34 -4.28 -8.53 -2.88
CA THR A 34 -5.10 -7.59 -3.65
C THR A 34 -6.36 -8.31 -4.18
N PRO A 35 -7.55 -7.72 -4.04
CA PRO A 35 -8.78 -8.31 -4.57
C PRO A 35 -8.89 -8.19 -6.10
N VAL A 36 -7.98 -7.44 -6.76
CA VAL A 36 -7.96 -7.27 -8.21
C VAL A 36 -7.04 -8.30 -8.87
N THR A 37 -7.64 -9.22 -9.64
CA THR A 37 -6.94 -10.22 -10.46
C THR A 37 -6.37 -9.63 -11.75
N ASP A 38 -5.78 -8.43 -11.68
CA ASP A 38 -5.13 -7.84 -12.85
C ASP A 38 -3.72 -8.44 -12.96
N LYS A 39 -3.40 -9.06 -14.10
CA LYS A 39 -2.12 -9.75 -14.35
C LYS A 39 -0.88 -8.84 -14.22
N ALA A 40 -1.08 -7.54 -14.08
CA ALA A 40 -0.03 -6.55 -13.88
C ALA A 40 0.43 -6.42 -12.42
N TYR A 41 -0.38 -6.78 -11.43
CA TYR A 41 -0.03 -6.61 -10.02
C TYR A 41 0.50 -7.91 -9.42
N CYS A 42 1.35 -7.76 -8.41
CA CYS A 42 1.95 -8.88 -7.69
C CYS A 42 0.94 -9.76 -6.91
N GLY A 43 -0.35 -9.39 -6.90
CA GLY A 43 -1.36 -10.09 -6.12
C GLY A 43 -1.40 -9.66 -4.64
N VAL A 44 -0.56 -8.71 -4.22
CA VAL A 44 -0.48 -8.17 -2.86
C VAL A 44 -0.47 -6.64 -2.87
N CYS A 45 -1.08 -6.02 -1.86
CA CYS A 45 -1.14 -4.59 -1.63
C CYS A 45 -0.93 -4.25 -0.16
N ILE A 46 -0.49 -3.03 0.13
CA ILE A 46 -0.33 -2.53 1.49
C ILE A 46 -1.60 -1.79 1.90
N GLU A 47 -2.33 -2.32 2.86
CA GLU A 47 -3.43 -1.62 3.52
C GLU A 47 -2.88 -0.74 4.64
N THR A 48 -3.28 0.52 4.66
CA THR A 48 -2.92 1.48 5.71
C THR A 48 -4.08 2.42 5.95
N ASP A 49 -4.27 2.81 7.21
CA ASP A 49 -5.24 3.80 7.64
C ASP A 49 -4.63 5.22 7.73
N ASN A 50 -3.36 5.37 7.37
CA ASN A 50 -2.59 6.59 7.59
C ASN A 50 -2.20 7.27 6.26
N GLU A 51 -2.55 8.55 6.09
CA GLU A 51 -2.24 9.32 4.87
C GLU A 51 -0.74 9.61 4.73
N ASP A 52 0.01 9.67 5.84
CA ASP A 52 1.48 9.79 5.83
C ASP A 52 2.14 8.65 5.04
N ALA A 53 1.44 7.52 4.88
CA ALA A 53 1.95 6.41 4.09
C ALA A 53 2.12 6.77 2.61
N ILE A 54 1.23 7.61 2.09
CA ILE A 54 1.29 8.08 0.71
C ILE A 54 2.49 9.02 0.55
N GLU A 55 2.72 9.93 1.51
CA GLU A 55 3.89 10.83 1.50
C GLU A 55 5.21 10.06 1.67
N ALA A 56 5.23 9.00 2.48
CA ALA A 56 6.40 8.14 2.64
C ALA A 56 6.74 7.33 1.38
N LEU A 57 5.71 7.03 0.58
CA LEU A 57 5.82 6.19 -0.60
C LEU A 57 5.83 6.96 -1.90
N GLU A 58 5.48 8.26 -1.92
CA GLU A 58 5.43 9.20 -3.05
C GLU A 58 6.51 8.97 -4.11
N ASP A 59 7.72 8.65 -3.67
CA ASP A 59 8.90 8.38 -4.49
C ASP A 59 8.86 7.05 -5.28
N MET A 60 7.81 6.24 -5.14
CA MET A 60 7.64 4.91 -5.73
C MET A 60 6.45 4.85 -6.70
N GLU A 61 6.48 3.93 -7.67
CA GLU A 61 5.32 3.65 -8.53
C GLU A 61 4.32 2.72 -7.84
N PHE A 62 3.36 3.32 -7.15
CA PHE A 62 2.24 2.63 -6.53
C PHE A 62 0.91 3.27 -6.92
N ASN A 63 -0.17 2.54 -6.70
CA ASN A 63 -1.52 3.02 -6.94
C ASN A 63 -2.33 2.93 -5.64
N VAL A 64 -3.08 3.97 -5.29
CA VAL A 64 -3.82 4.05 -4.02
C VAL A 64 -5.31 3.89 -4.29
N ILE A 65 -5.87 2.79 -3.78
CA ILE A 65 -7.30 2.52 -3.78
C ILE A 65 -7.85 2.93 -2.42
N ARG A 66 -8.52 4.08 -2.36
CA ARG A 66 -9.25 4.53 -1.17
C ARG A 66 -10.58 3.77 -1.10
N LYS A 67 -10.81 2.97 -0.05
CA LYS A 67 -12.14 2.43 0.24
C LYS A 67 -12.94 3.48 1.02
N GLY A 68 -13.46 4.47 0.31
CA GLY A 68 -14.51 5.35 0.80
C GLY A 68 -15.87 4.69 0.54
N ALA A 69 -16.70 4.60 1.59
CA ALA A 69 -18.06 4.07 1.54
C ALA A 69 -18.96 4.78 0.51
#